data_AF-A0AAV0ZYV7-F1
#
_entry.id   AF-A0AAV0ZYV7-F1
#
_cell.length_a   1.000
_cell.length_b   1.000
_cell.length_c   1.000
_cell.angle_alpha   90.00
_cell.angle_beta   90.00
_cell.angle_gamma   90.00
#
_symmetry.space_group_name_H-M   'P 1'
#
loop_
_entity.id
_entity.type
_entity.pdbx_description
1 polymer ?
#
loop_
_entity_poly.entity_id
_entity_poly.type
_entity_poly.pdbx_seq_one_letter_code
_entity_poly.pdbx_strand_id
1 'polypeptide(L)'
;MSFVGKIEIKLQDLIENQRQPSSEAFENVFGKQKLERMRCHGRTTTPSLLKRNEEIPKLKKEHVIEVRQFNDRIEKVEEKRCQDKDRKLQLILKIILNQNTSELNIEALASLISAHATDANNVLRSSVSTYAATNDQVIDDNINEEFQSFDDEET
;
A
#
# COMPACT_ATOMS: atom_id res chain seq x y z
N MET A 1 -17.23 15.40 31.08
CA MET A 1 -18.07 14.46 30.32
C MET A 1 -18.46 15.10 28.99
N SER A 2 -18.04 14.52 27.87
CA SER A 2 -18.25 15.09 26.53
C SER A 2 -19.74 15.08 26.14
N PHE A 3 -20.14 15.95 25.21
CA PHE A 3 -21.50 15.96 24.67
C PHE A 3 -21.88 14.61 24.05
N VAL A 4 -20.94 13.98 23.34
CA VAL A 4 -21.09 12.64 22.77
C VAL A 4 -21.36 11.59 23.85
N GLY A 5 -20.57 11.59 24.94
CA GLY A 5 -20.77 10.64 26.04
C GLY A 5 -22.12 10.82 26.76
N LYS A 6 -22.69 12.03 26.76
CA LYS A 6 -24.05 12.25 27.30
C LYS A 6 -25.14 11.68 26.39
N ILE A 7 -24.95 11.74 25.07
CA ILE A 7 -25.88 11.18 24.09
C ILE A 7 -25.84 9.65 24.12
N GLU A 8 -24.65 9.07 24.16
CA GLU A 8 -24.43 7.63 24.20
C GLU A 8 -25.11 6.99 25.41
N ILE A 9 -24.92 7.56 26.60
CA ILE A 9 -25.57 7.06 27.83
C ILE A 9 -27.09 7.22 27.77
N LYS A 10 -27.60 8.32 27.22
CA LYS A 10 -29.06 8.50 27.06
C LYS A 10 -29.65 7.45 26.12
N LEU A 11 -29.00 7.20 24.98
CA LEU A 11 -29.45 6.17 24.04
C LEU A 11 -29.42 4.78 24.69
N GLN A 12 -28.35 4.46 25.40
CA GLN A 12 -28.20 3.17 26.06
C GLN A 12 -29.26 2.98 27.16
N ASP A 13 -29.55 4.01 27.95
CA ASP A 13 -30.62 3.97 28.96
C ASP A 13 -32.00 3.74 28.32
N LEU A 14 -32.33 4.44 27.23
CA LEU A 14 -33.61 4.27 26.54
C LEU A 14 -33.77 2.85 25.94
N ILE A 15 -32.70 2.29 25.39
CA ILE A 15 -32.75 0.97 24.72
C ILE A 15 -32.69 -0.18 25.73
N GLU A 16 -31.76 -0.13 26.68
CA GLU A 16 -31.47 -1.24 27.59
C GLU A 16 -32.34 -1.20 28.85
N ASN A 17 -32.48 -0.01 29.46
CA ASN A 17 -33.20 0.13 30.73
C ASN A 17 -34.70 0.37 30.50
N GLN A 18 -35.06 1.17 29.50
CA GLN A 18 -36.46 1.49 29.18
C GLN A 18 -37.06 0.60 28.08
N ARG A 19 -36.27 -0.32 27.50
CA ARG A 19 -36.68 -1.27 26.44
C ARG A 19 -37.37 -0.60 25.25
N GLN A 20 -37.05 0.66 24.95
CA GLN A 20 -37.54 1.30 23.74
C GLN A 20 -36.89 0.66 22.52
N PRO A 21 -37.64 0.47 21.41
CA PRO A 21 -37.03 0.08 20.15
C PRO A 21 -36.02 1.13 19.72
N SER A 22 -34.94 0.70 19.06
CA SER A 22 -33.82 1.57 18.68
C SER A 22 -34.25 2.79 17.86
N SER A 23 -35.29 2.67 17.04
CA SER A 23 -35.86 3.78 16.27
C SER A 23 -36.53 4.83 17.16
N GLU A 24 -37.28 4.42 18.18
CA GLU A 24 -37.98 5.33 19.10
C GLU A 24 -36.99 6.02 20.04
N ALA A 25 -36.00 5.26 20.56
CA ALA A 25 -34.92 5.82 21.37
C ALA A 25 -34.12 6.88 20.59
N PHE A 26 -33.87 6.63 19.30
CA PHE A 26 -33.21 7.58 18.42
C PHE A 26 -34.06 8.84 18.20
N GLU A 27 -35.35 8.70 17.89
CA GLU A 27 -36.25 9.86 17.72
C GLU A 27 -36.39 10.67 19.01
N ASN A 28 -36.35 10.02 20.19
CA ASN A 28 -36.40 10.71 21.48
C ASN A 28 -35.15 11.58 21.72
N VAL A 29 -33.97 11.08 21.33
CA VAL A 29 -32.70 11.81 21.53
C VAL A 29 -32.43 12.83 20.43
N PHE A 30 -32.77 12.53 19.18
CA PHE A 30 -32.43 13.34 18.00
C PHE A 30 -33.64 14.04 17.36
N GLY A 31 -34.85 13.86 17.91
CA GLY A 31 -36.10 14.39 17.35
C GLY A 31 -36.48 13.72 16.03
N LYS A 32 -37.13 14.46 15.14
CA LYS A 32 -37.58 13.98 13.81
C LYS A 32 -36.45 13.83 12.79
N GLN A 33 -35.19 13.83 13.24
CA GLN A 33 -34.06 13.69 12.35
C GLN A 33 -33.99 12.25 11.84
N LYS A 34 -33.81 12.04 10.54
CA LYS A 34 -33.67 10.70 9.97
C LYS A 34 -32.26 10.19 10.22
N LEU A 35 -32.15 8.92 10.63
CA LEU A 35 -30.88 8.21 10.87
C LEU A 35 -29.92 8.28 9.67
N GLU A 36 -30.48 8.37 8.46
CA GLU A 36 -29.74 8.42 7.19
C GLU A 36 -28.96 9.73 6.98
N ARG A 37 -29.40 10.83 7.61
CA ARG A 37 -28.85 12.18 7.42
C ARG A 37 -28.86 12.95 8.75
N MET A 38 -27.93 12.60 9.62
CA MET A 38 -27.74 13.30 10.89
C MET A 38 -26.99 14.61 10.65
N ARG A 39 -27.42 15.73 11.26
CA ARG A 39 -26.64 16.97 11.26
C ARG A 39 -25.79 17.04 12.53
N CYS A 40 -24.47 17.01 12.38
CA CYS A 40 -23.51 17.16 13.48
C CYS A 40 -22.69 18.43 13.25
N HIS A 41 -22.59 19.30 14.26
CA HIS A 41 -21.88 20.59 14.16
C HIS A 41 -22.25 21.43 12.93
N GLY A 42 -23.55 21.44 12.57
CA GLY A 42 -24.04 22.17 11.39
C GLY A 42 -23.83 21.47 10.04
N ARG A 43 -23.13 20.33 10.00
CA ARG A 43 -22.86 19.57 8.77
C ARG A 43 -23.69 18.30 8.71
N THR A 44 -24.22 17.97 7.53
CA THR A 44 -24.90 16.68 7.32
C THR A 44 -23.85 15.59 7.23
N THR A 45 -23.96 14.61 8.12
CA THR A 45 -23.15 13.40 8.17
C THR A 45 -24.00 12.25 7.65
N THR A 46 -23.50 11.59 6.60
CA THR A 46 -24.07 10.34 6.09
C THR A 46 -23.32 9.15 6.67
N PRO A 47 -23.95 7.96 6.80
CA PRO A 47 -23.26 6.75 7.24
C PRO A 47 -22.00 6.42 6.41
N SER A 48 -22.03 6.70 5.11
CA SER A 48 -20.88 6.52 4.21
C SER A 48 -19.69 7.43 4.53
N LEU A 49 -19.95 8.65 5.02
CA LEU A 49 -18.89 9.60 5.40
C LEU A 49 -18.19 9.13 6.68
N LEU A 50 -18.94 8.66 7.67
CA LEU A 50 -18.39 8.08 8.90
C LEU A 50 -17.53 6.86 8.58
N LYS A 51 -18.05 5.95 7.76
CA LYS A 51 -17.33 4.76 7.30
C LYS A 51 -16.02 5.13 6.61
N ARG A 52 -16.04 6.12 5.69
CA ARG A 52 -14.84 6.59 5.00
C ARG A 52 -13.81 7.18 5.98
N ASN A 53 -14.26 7.95 6.98
CA ASN A 53 -13.36 8.55 7.98
C ASN A 53 -12.65 7.49 8.84
N GLU A 54 -13.26 6.31 9.04
CA GLU A 54 -12.62 5.19 9.70
C GLU A 54 -11.70 4.37 8.77
N GLU A 55 -12.06 4.22 7.50
CA GLU A 55 -11.33 3.43 6.51
C GLU A 55 -10.05 4.12 6.03
N ILE A 56 -10.08 5.43 5.77
CA ILE A 56 -8.92 6.21 5.30
C ILE A 56 -7.69 6.03 6.20
N PRO A 57 -7.76 6.21 7.54
CA PRO A 57 -6.58 6.05 8.39
C PRO A 57 -6.10 4.60 8.46
N LYS A 58 -6.99 3.61 8.35
CA LYS A 58 -6.62 2.18 8.28
C LYS A 58 -5.81 1.89 7.02
N LEU A 59 -6.32 2.32 5.86
CA LEU A 59 -5.61 2.18 4.58
C LEU A 59 -4.26 2.90 4.57
N LYS A 60 -4.18 4.11 5.13
CA LYS A 60 -2.89 4.82 5.27
C LYS A 60 -1.88 4.03 6.10
N LYS A 61 -2.33 3.43 7.21
CA LYS A 61 -1.47 2.61 8.08
C LYS A 61 -1.01 1.33 7.37
N GLU A 62 -1.92 0.65 6.69
CA GLU A 62 -1.61 -0.54 5.89
C GLU A 62 -0.59 -0.22 4.81
N HIS A 63 -0.80 0.87 4.06
CA HIS A 63 0.14 1.32 3.03
C HIS A 63 1.55 1.59 3.59
N VAL A 64 1.67 2.25 4.74
CA VAL A 64 2.99 2.48 5.38
C VAL A 64 3.68 1.16 5.72
N ILE A 65 2.92 0.16 6.18
CA ILE A 65 3.46 -1.17 6.49
C ILE A 65 3.92 -1.87 5.21
N GLU A 66 3.12 -1.84 4.14
CA GLU A 66 3.46 -2.45 2.85
C GLU A 66 4.73 -1.83 2.24
N VAL A 67 4.83 -0.50 2.24
CA VAL A 67 6.04 0.21 1.76
C VAL A 67 7.26 -0.19 2.57
N ARG A 68 7.12 -0.30 3.89
CA ARG A 68 8.21 -0.77 4.74
C ARG A 68 8.64 -2.19 4.37
N GLN A 69 7.68 -3.11 4.27
CA GLN A 69 7.98 -4.50 3.88
C GLN A 69 8.62 -4.60 2.50
N PHE A 70 8.22 -3.75 1.56
CA PHE A 70 8.81 -3.70 0.23
C PHE A 70 10.26 -3.18 0.27
N ASN A 71 10.50 -2.11 1.02
CA ASN A 71 11.84 -1.56 1.22
C ASN A 71 12.78 -2.58 1.89
N ASP A 72 12.32 -3.27 2.94
CA ASP A 72 13.09 -4.33 3.61
C ASP A 72 13.46 -5.47 2.64
N ARG A 73 12.56 -5.81 1.70
CA ARG A 73 12.83 -6.83 0.66
C ARG A 73 13.87 -6.33 -0.34
N ILE A 74 13.80 -5.07 -0.76
CA ILE A 74 14.79 -4.46 -1.66
C ILE A 74 16.16 -4.48 -0.99
N GLU A 75 16.25 -3.97 0.24
CA GLU A 75 17.50 -3.93 1.01
C GLU A 75 18.13 -5.32 1.12
N LYS A 76 17.34 -6.33 1.46
CA LYS A 76 17.81 -7.73 1.52
C LYS A 76 18.31 -8.27 0.18
N VAL A 77 17.67 -7.90 -0.94
CA VAL A 77 18.11 -8.30 -2.27
C VAL A 77 19.41 -7.59 -2.66
N GLU A 78 19.55 -6.31 -2.31
CA GLU A 78 20.76 -5.53 -2.56
C GLU A 78 21.94 -6.00 -1.73
N GLU A 79 21.72 -6.31 -0.45
CA GLU A 79 22.74 -6.88 0.44
C GLU A 79 23.25 -8.22 -0.11
N LYS A 80 22.34 -9.13 -0.49
CA LYS A 80 22.71 -10.40 -1.13
C LYS A 80 23.51 -10.19 -2.41
N ARG A 81 23.10 -9.24 -3.25
CA ARG A 81 23.80 -8.91 -4.50
C ARG A 81 25.21 -8.39 -4.25
N CYS A 82 25.39 -7.56 -3.21
CA CYS A 82 26.72 -7.08 -2.81
C CYS A 82 27.57 -8.24 -2.26
N GLN A 83 26.99 -9.06 -1.38
CA GLN A 83 27.67 -10.24 -0.84
C GLN A 83 28.12 -11.22 -1.93
N ASP A 84 27.29 -11.47 -2.94
CA ASP A 84 27.64 -12.34 -4.05
C ASP A 84 28.79 -11.78 -4.89
N LYS A 85 28.82 -10.45 -5.12
CA LYS A 85 29.94 -9.80 -5.81
C LYS A 85 31.23 -9.94 -5.01
N ASP A 86 31.18 -9.72 -3.69
CA ASP A 86 32.35 -9.83 -2.81
C ASP A 86 32.88 -11.26 -2.77
N ARG A 87 32.00 -12.25 -2.65
CA ARG A 87 32.38 -13.68 -2.70
C ARG A 87 33.04 -14.04 -4.02
N LYS A 88 32.51 -13.55 -5.15
CA LYS A 88 33.11 -13.76 -6.49
C LYS A 88 34.48 -13.12 -6.59
N LEU A 89 34.64 -11.89 -6.11
CA LEU A 89 35.93 -11.20 -6.11
C LEU A 89 36.97 -11.94 -5.26
N GLN A 90 36.60 -12.38 -4.06
CA GLN A 90 37.47 -13.18 -3.18
C GLN A 90 37.90 -14.49 -3.84
N LEU A 91 36.99 -15.18 -4.53
CA LEU A 91 37.30 -16.41 -5.26
C LEU A 91 38.30 -16.16 -6.39
N ILE A 92 38.11 -15.09 -7.18
CA ILE A 92 39.04 -14.71 -8.24
C ILE A 92 40.44 -14.43 -7.67
N LEU A 93 40.53 -13.63 -6.60
CA LEU A 93 41.80 -13.31 -5.96
C LEU A 93 42.51 -14.59 -5.45
N LYS A 94 41.75 -15.51 -4.85
CA LYS A 94 42.30 -16.80 -4.39
C LYS A 94 42.86 -17.64 -5.54
N ILE A 95 42.21 -17.64 -6.70
CA ILE A 95 42.69 -18.37 -7.88
C ILE A 95 43.98 -17.74 -8.41
N ILE A 96 44.00 -16.41 -8.57
CA ILE A 96 45.18 -15.67 -9.05
C ILE A 96 46.37 -15.93 -8.12
N LEU A 97 46.17 -15.85 -6.80
CA LEU A 97 47.23 -16.10 -5.81
C LEU A 97 47.70 -17.56 -5.77
N ASN A 98 46.83 -18.52 -6.06
CA ASN A 98 47.19 -19.93 -6.06
C ASN A 98 47.85 -20.37 -7.38
N GLN A 99 47.62 -19.65 -8.48
CA GLN A 99 48.22 -19.93 -9.79
C GLN A 99 49.64 -19.34 -9.96
N ASN A 100 50.28 -18.86 -8.88
CA ASN A 100 51.64 -18.28 -8.87
C ASN A 100 52.79 -19.22 -9.30
N THR A 101 52.52 -20.36 -9.94
CA THR A 101 53.52 -21.27 -10.53
C THR A 101 53.19 -21.76 -11.95
N SER A 102 52.07 -21.37 -12.56
CA SER A 102 51.69 -21.80 -13.93
C SER A 102 50.83 -20.75 -14.64
N GLU A 103 50.87 -20.75 -15.98
CA GLU A 103 50.08 -19.86 -16.84
C GLU A 103 48.58 -19.85 -16.48
N LEU A 104 48.02 -18.65 -16.28
CA LEU A 104 46.65 -18.45 -15.81
C LEU A 104 45.63 -18.84 -16.89
N ASN A 105 44.85 -19.90 -16.66
CA ASN A 105 43.81 -20.35 -17.58
C ASN A 105 42.54 -19.47 -17.47
N ILE A 106 42.43 -18.51 -18.38
CA ILE A 106 41.33 -17.53 -18.45
C ILE A 106 39.96 -18.20 -18.66
N GLU A 107 39.89 -19.28 -19.44
CA GLU A 107 38.64 -19.96 -19.77
C GLU A 107 38.06 -20.72 -18.56
N ALA A 108 38.94 -21.35 -17.78
CA ALA A 108 38.57 -22.00 -16.53
C ALA A 108 38.08 -20.98 -15.48
N LEU A 109 38.69 -19.79 -15.44
CA LEU A 109 38.26 -18.69 -14.59
C LEU A 109 36.86 -18.18 -14.98
N ALA A 110 36.62 -17.95 -16.28
CA ALA A 110 35.34 -17.50 -16.80
C ALA A 110 34.21 -18.52 -16.51
N SER A 111 34.49 -19.81 -16.73
CA SER A 111 33.55 -20.90 -16.44
C SER A 111 33.16 -20.96 -14.97
N LEU A 112 34.09 -20.74 -14.04
CA LEU A 112 33.82 -20.76 -12.59
C LEU A 112 32.98 -19.55 -12.14
N ILE A 113 33.29 -18.35 -12.66
CA ILE A 113 32.50 -17.13 -12.40
C ILE A 113 31.05 -17.31 -12.90
N SER A 114 30.90 -18.00 -14.04
CA SER A 114 29.60 -18.25 -14.67
C SER A 114 28.80 -19.36 -13.99
N ALA A 115 29.45 -20.47 -13.57
CA ALA A 115 28.78 -21.58 -12.89
C ALA A 115 28.17 -21.17 -11.53
N HIS A 116 28.83 -20.26 -10.81
CA HIS A 116 28.29 -19.73 -9.56
C HIS A 116 27.19 -18.67 -9.78
N ALA A 117 26.97 -18.19 -11.02
CA ALA A 117 25.86 -17.29 -11.35
C ALA A 117 24.53 -18.04 -11.54
N THR A 118 24.55 -19.34 -11.84
CA THR A 118 23.34 -20.12 -12.16
C THR A 118 22.66 -20.78 -10.97
N ASP A 119 23.36 -20.98 -9.84
CA ASP A 119 22.79 -21.63 -8.65
C ASP A 119 21.85 -20.70 -7.83
N ALA A 120 21.76 -19.42 -8.20
CA ALA A 120 20.85 -18.44 -7.59
C ALA A 120 19.60 -18.12 -8.44
N ASN A 121 19.46 -18.74 -9.62
CA ASN A 121 18.32 -18.48 -10.51
C ASN A 121 17.11 -19.31 -10.08
N ASN A 122 16.39 -18.81 -9.09
CA ASN A 122 14.97 -19.08 -8.98
C ASN A 122 14.29 -18.60 -10.27
N VAL A 123 13.89 -19.58 -11.07
CA VAL A 123 12.98 -19.52 -12.22
C VAL A 123 12.05 -18.30 -12.15
N LEU A 124 12.48 -17.20 -12.77
CA LEU A 124 11.61 -16.09 -13.13
C LEU A 124 10.74 -16.60 -14.28
N ARG A 125 9.62 -17.22 -13.90
CA ARG A 125 8.52 -17.53 -14.81
C ARG A 125 7.99 -16.17 -15.28
N SER A 126 8.53 -15.68 -16.39
CA SER A 126 8.02 -14.51 -17.08
C SER A 126 6.58 -14.82 -17.48
N SER A 127 5.62 -14.21 -16.79
CA SER A 127 4.21 -14.31 -17.16
C SER A 127 4.00 -13.46 -18.42
N VAL A 128 4.11 -14.11 -19.58
CA VAL A 128 3.51 -13.62 -20.81
C VAL A 128 2.00 -13.53 -20.58
N SER A 129 1.50 -12.29 -20.53
CA SER A 129 0.06 -11.99 -20.47
C SER A 129 -0.46 -11.88 -21.90
N THR A 130 -1.26 -12.85 -22.33
CA THR A 130 -2.05 -12.77 -23.56
C THR A 130 -3.35 -12.03 -23.27
N TYR A 131 -3.32 -10.70 -23.35
CA TYR A 131 -4.53 -9.93 -23.66
C TYR A 131 -4.41 -9.44 -25.10
N ALA A 132 -4.99 -10.22 -26.01
CA ALA A 132 -5.35 -9.75 -27.33
C ALA A 132 -6.64 -8.91 -27.18
N ALA A 133 -6.51 -7.58 -27.21
CA ALA A 133 -7.63 -6.70 -27.44
C ALA A 133 -7.70 -6.41 -28.95
N THR A 134 -8.49 -7.22 -29.66
CA THR A 134 -9.02 -6.83 -30.96
C THR A 134 -10.08 -5.76 -30.71
N ASN A 135 -9.88 -4.56 -31.23
CA ASN A 135 -10.79 -3.84 -32.12
C ASN A 135 -10.40 -2.36 -32.13
N ASP A 136 -9.98 -1.90 -33.30
CA ASP A 136 -9.91 -0.50 -33.66
C ASP A 136 -11.27 0.16 -33.44
N GLN A 137 -11.33 1.12 -32.51
CA GLN A 137 -12.32 2.18 -32.62
C GLN A 137 -11.77 3.48 -32.03
N VAL A 138 -11.39 4.35 -32.97
CA VAL A 138 -11.27 5.81 -32.91
C VAL A 138 -11.76 6.41 -31.59
N ILE A 139 -10.84 6.95 -30.78
CA ILE A 139 -11.16 7.91 -29.74
C ILE A 139 -10.43 9.21 -30.09
N ASP A 140 -11.28 10.20 -30.37
CA ASP A 140 -11.02 11.59 -30.70
C ASP A 140 -10.04 12.25 -29.72
N ASP A 141 -9.09 13.00 -30.28
CA ASP A 141 -8.20 13.89 -29.55
C ASP A 141 -9.02 15.06 -28.97
N ASN A 142 -9.32 15.04 -27.67
CA ASN A 142 -9.68 16.27 -26.96
C ASN A 142 -9.35 16.19 -25.46
N ILE A 143 -8.06 16.26 -25.14
CA ILE A 143 -7.61 16.67 -23.81
C ILE A 143 -7.44 18.18 -23.87
N ASN A 144 -8.52 18.93 -23.63
CA ASN A 144 -8.37 20.32 -23.26
C ASN A 144 -8.02 20.38 -21.77
N GLU A 145 -6.82 20.89 -21.51
CA GLU A 145 -6.38 21.36 -20.22
C GLU A 145 -7.36 22.39 -19.64
N GLU A 146 -7.73 22.25 -18.37
CA GLU A 146 -7.83 23.41 -17.49
C GLU A 146 -7.76 22.99 -16.02
N PHE A 147 -6.58 23.17 -15.43
CA PHE A 147 -6.43 23.30 -13.99
C PHE A 147 -7.01 24.67 -13.60
N GLN A 148 -8.00 24.69 -12.71
CA GLN A 148 -8.31 25.91 -11.95
C GLN A 148 -8.09 25.64 -10.46
N SER A 149 -6.89 26.06 -10.04
CA SER A 149 -6.59 26.55 -8.70
C SER A 149 -7.60 27.61 -8.27
N PHE A 150 -8.11 27.50 -7.05
CA PHE A 150 -8.63 28.65 -6.31
C PHE A 150 -7.93 28.68 -4.96
N ASP A 151 -6.83 29.43 -4.96
CA ASP A 151 -6.38 30.14 -3.77
C ASP A 151 -7.19 31.45 -3.65
N ASP A 152 -7.20 31.96 -2.42
CA ASP A 152 -7.61 33.31 -1.98
C ASP A 152 -9.14 33.54 -1.87
N GLU A 153 -9.69 34.23 -0.87
CA GLU A 153 -9.10 35.20 0.04
C GLU A 153 -10.03 35.42 1.26
N GLU A 154 -9.40 35.91 2.32
CA GLU A 154 -9.93 36.43 3.56
C GLU A 154 -10.93 37.58 3.36
N THR A 155 -12.05 37.58 4.11
CA THR A 155 -12.68 38.79 4.71
C THR A 155 -13.78 38.40 5.69
#